data_AF-A0A3B9AHW2-F1
#
_entry.id   AF-A0A3B9AHW2-F1
#
_cell.length_a   1.000
_cell.length_b   1.000
_cell.length_c   1.000
_cell.angle_alpha   90.00
_cell.angle_beta   90.00
_cell.angle_gamma   90.00
#
_symmetry.space_group_name_H-M   'P 1'
#
loop_
_entity.id
_entity.type
_entity.pdbx_description
1 polymer ?
#
loop_
_entity_poly.entity_id
_entity_poly.type
_entity_poly.pdbx_seq_one_letter_code
_entity_poly.pdbx_strand_id
1 'polypeptide(L)'
;DLKRGIDKAVAVAVEEIQKLAKPCTDNKEIAQVGTISANSDSQVGAIIAEAMDKVGKEGVITVEEGSGLENELDLVEGMQFDRGY
;
A
#
# COMPACT_ATOMS: atom_id res chain seq x y z
N ASP A 1 -38.11 -3.16 -3.11
CA ASP A 1 -37.27 -4.32 -3.51
C ASP A 1 -36.02 -4.00 -4.33
N LEU A 2 -36.03 -2.96 -5.18
CA LEU A 2 -34.88 -2.60 -6.02
C LEU A 2 -33.56 -2.40 -5.25
N LYS A 3 -33.60 -1.65 -4.13
CA LYS A 3 -32.44 -1.42 -3.26
C LYS A 3 -31.87 -2.72 -2.67
N ARG A 4 -32.72 -3.61 -2.16
CA ARG A 4 -32.30 -4.93 -1.63
C ARG A 4 -31.68 -5.81 -2.71
N GLY A 5 -32.15 -5.73 -3.96
CA GLY A 5 -31.55 -6.44 -5.09
C GLY A 5 -30.15 -5.93 -5.42
N ILE A 6 -29.97 -4.61 -5.43
CA ILE A 6 -28.66 -3.96 -5.66
C ILE A 6 -27.70 -4.31 -4.53
N ASP A 7 -28.11 -4.22 -3.27
CA ASP A 7 -27.27 -4.54 -2.11
C ASP A 7 -26.76 -5.99 -2.17
N LYS A 8 -27.62 -6.93 -2.56
CA LYS A 8 -27.23 -8.35 -2.76
C LYS A 8 -26.25 -8.51 -3.92
N ALA A 9 -26.48 -7.83 -5.03
CA ALA A 9 -25.58 -7.90 -6.19
C ALA A 9 -24.19 -7.32 -5.85
N VAL A 10 -24.14 -6.22 -5.12
CA VAL A 10 -22.88 -5.62 -4.64
C VAL A 10 -22.16 -6.57 -3.69
N ALA A 11 -22.88 -7.18 -2.74
CA ALA A 11 -22.28 -8.14 -1.81
C ALA A 11 -21.61 -9.32 -2.54
N VAL A 12 -22.32 -9.91 -3.52
CA VAL A 12 -21.77 -11.01 -4.34
C VAL A 12 -20.58 -10.53 -5.18
N ALA A 13 -20.66 -9.34 -5.78
CA ALA A 13 -19.56 -8.79 -6.57
C ALA A 13 -18.29 -8.56 -5.73
N VAL A 14 -18.44 -8.05 -4.50
CA VAL A 14 -17.33 -7.85 -3.57
C VAL A 14 -16.70 -9.19 -3.17
N GLU A 15 -17.52 -10.21 -2.91
CA GLU A 15 -17.03 -11.55 -2.56
C GLU A 15 -16.23 -12.19 -3.70
N GLU A 16 -16.70 -12.06 -4.94
CA GLU A 16 -15.98 -12.57 -6.10
C GLU A 16 -14.68 -11.80 -6.39
N ILE A 17 -14.67 -10.47 -6.20
CA ILE A 17 -13.44 -9.68 -6.30
C ILE A 17 -12.42 -10.13 -5.25
N GLN A 18 -12.85 -10.41 -4.02
CA GLN A 18 -11.96 -10.93 -2.98
C GLN A 18 -11.38 -12.31 -3.34
N LYS A 19 -12.16 -13.21 -3.96
CA LYS A 19 -11.65 -14.51 -4.42
C LYS A 19 -10.64 -14.38 -5.56
N LEU A 20 -10.80 -13.37 -6.42
CA LEU A 20 -9.88 -13.08 -7.52
C LEU A 20 -8.65 -12.29 -7.10
N ALA A 21 -8.69 -11.63 -5.94
CA ALA A 21 -7.59 -10.82 -5.45
C ALA A 21 -6.34 -11.69 -5.23
N LYS A 22 -5.23 -11.25 -5.81
CA LYS A 22 -3.93 -11.87 -5.60
C LYS A 22 -3.18 -11.09 -4.53
N PRO A 23 -2.82 -11.72 -3.40
CA PRO A 23 -1.97 -11.06 -2.42
C PRO A 23 -0.59 -10.84 -3.03
N CYS A 24 -0.06 -9.62 -2.93
CA CYS A 24 1.33 -9.34 -3.28
C CYS A 24 2.20 -9.82 -2.12
N THR A 25 2.90 -10.93 -2.30
CA THR A 25 3.78 -11.49 -1.25
C THR A 25 5.25 -11.24 -1.53
N ASP A 26 5.60 -11.01 -2.78
CA ASP A 26 6.99 -10.85 -3.18
C ASP A 26 7.38 -9.37 -3.23
N ASN A 27 8.57 -9.06 -2.73
CA ASN A 27 9.14 -7.71 -2.78
C ASN A 27 9.18 -7.17 -4.23
N LYS A 28 9.42 -8.03 -5.22
CA LYS A 28 9.36 -7.68 -6.65
C LYS A 28 7.97 -7.23 -7.11
N GLU A 29 6.92 -7.87 -6.62
CA GLU A 29 5.54 -7.47 -6.94
C GLU A 29 5.21 -6.12 -6.30
N ILE A 30 5.66 -5.89 -5.06
CA ILE A 30 5.52 -4.60 -4.38
C ILE A 30 6.24 -3.50 -5.15
N ALA A 31 7.48 -3.74 -5.58
CA ALA A 31 8.24 -2.79 -6.39
C ALA A 31 7.54 -2.49 -7.72
N GLN A 32 7.01 -3.51 -8.40
CA GLN A 32 6.30 -3.34 -9.66
C GLN A 32 5.02 -2.52 -9.49
N VAL A 33 4.20 -2.85 -8.47
CA VAL A 33 2.98 -2.11 -8.16
C VAL A 33 3.34 -0.68 -7.76
N GLY A 34 4.35 -0.49 -6.91
CA GLY A 34 4.86 0.81 -6.50
C GLY A 34 5.33 1.66 -7.69
N THR A 35 6.08 1.08 -8.63
CA THR A 35 6.50 1.75 -9.87
C THR A 35 5.33 2.16 -10.73
N ILE A 36 4.34 1.28 -10.93
CA ILE A 36 3.15 1.59 -11.73
C ILE A 36 2.35 2.73 -11.08
N SER A 37 2.18 2.69 -9.75
CA SER A 37 1.49 3.71 -8.99
C SER A 37 2.25 5.04 -8.96
N ALA A 38 3.58 5.01 -8.99
CA ALA A 38 4.46 6.18 -9.05
C ALA A 38 4.69 6.69 -10.49
N ASN A 39 3.70 6.55 -11.38
CA ASN A 39 3.78 7.01 -12.78
C ASN A 39 4.96 6.41 -13.58
N SER A 40 5.20 5.11 -13.40
CA SER A 40 6.31 4.36 -14.02
C SER A 40 7.71 4.76 -13.55
N ASP A 41 7.83 5.37 -12.37
CA ASP A 41 9.12 5.66 -11.75
C ASP A 41 9.70 4.40 -11.05
N SER A 42 10.78 3.87 -11.62
CA SER A 42 11.48 2.71 -11.07
C SER A 42 12.27 2.99 -9.81
N GLN A 43 12.78 4.22 -9.62
CA GLN A 43 13.50 4.59 -8.40
C GLN A 43 12.55 4.67 -7.22
N VAL A 44 11.40 5.33 -7.39
CA VAL A 44 10.40 5.46 -6.34
C VAL A 44 9.82 4.09 -5.97
N GLY A 45 9.49 3.25 -6.96
CA GLY A 45 9.00 1.90 -6.69
C GLY A 45 10.01 1.02 -5.93
N ALA A 46 11.30 1.14 -6.24
CA ALA A 46 12.36 0.42 -5.51
C ALA A 46 12.47 0.88 -4.05
N ILE A 47 12.45 2.19 -3.80
CA ILE A 47 12.50 2.76 -2.44
C ILE A 47 11.28 2.33 -1.63
N ILE A 48 10.08 2.36 -2.21
CA ILE A 48 8.85 1.89 -1.55
C ILE A 48 8.97 0.41 -1.18
N ALA A 49 9.50 -0.41 -2.07
CA ALA A 49 9.64 -1.84 -1.81
C ALA A 49 10.66 -2.11 -0.69
N GLU A 50 11.77 -1.37 -0.67
CA GLU A 50 12.76 -1.42 0.42
C GLU A 50 12.17 -0.94 1.75
N ALA A 51 11.38 0.13 1.74
CA ALA A 51 10.69 0.65 2.91
C ALA A 51 9.70 -0.38 3.49
N MET A 52 8.89 -0.99 2.63
CA MET A 52 7.91 -2.01 3.01
C MET A 52 8.59 -3.27 3.58
N ASP A 53 9.74 -3.66 3.03
CA ASP A 53 10.51 -4.81 3.52
C ASP A 53 11.10 -4.55 4.92
N LYS A 54 11.61 -3.34 5.15
CA LYS A 54 12.18 -2.92 6.43
C LYS A 54 11.13 -2.70 7.52
N VAL A 55 9.97 -2.15 7.19
CA VAL A 55 8.90 -1.81 8.15
C VAL A 55 7.96 -3.00 8.43
N GLY A 56 7.84 -3.94 7.50
CA GLY A 56 6.94 -5.09 7.59
C GLY A 56 5.47 -4.76 7.28
N LYS A 57 4.60 -5.77 7.35
CA LYS A 57 3.18 -5.66 6.92
C LYS A 57 2.32 -4.70 7.75
N GLU A 58 2.71 -4.42 9.00
CA GLU A 58 1.94 -3.57 9.93
C GLU A 58 2.64 -2.25 10.24
N GLY A 59 3.78 -1.97 9.61
CA GLY A 59 4.49 -0.72 9.82
C GLY A 59 3.86 0.44 9.04
N VAL A 60 4.07 1.65 9.54
CA VAL A 60 3.57 2.88 8.91
C VAL A 60 4.73 3.59 8.24
N ILE A 61 4.54 3.96 6.97
CA ILE A 61 5.51 4.76 6.21
C ILE A 61 5.05 6.21 6.28
N THR A 62 5.92 7.09 6.76
CA THR A 62 5.70 8.54 6.76
C THR A 62 6.65 9.18 5.75
N VAL A 63 6.15 10.18 5.03
CA VAL A 63 6.96 10.94 4.06
C VAL A 63 7.13 12.36 4.60
N GLU A 64 8.37 12.82 4.67
CA GLU A 64 8.73 14.18 5.04
C GLU A 64 9.51 14.85 3.90
N GLU A 65 9.33 16.16 3.72
CA GLU A 65 10.14 16.93 2.78
C GLU A 65 11.56 17.09 3.33
N GLY A 66 12.51 16.37 2.74
CA GLY A 66 13.94 16.53 3.02
C GLY A 66 14.51 17.78 2.35
N SER A 67 15.50 18.39 2.99
CA SER A 67 16.31 19.48 2.40
C SER A 67 17.47 18.98 1.53
N GLY A 68 17.65 17.66 1.43
CA GLY A 68 18.64 16.99 0.58
C GLY A 68 18.16 16.79 -0.87
N LEU A 69 19.12 16.49 -1.76
CA LEU A 69 18.85 16.09 -3.15
C LEU A 69 18.62 14.58 -3.32
N GLU A 70 19.01 13.78 -2.32
CA GLU A 70 18.90 12.33 -2.34
C GLU A 70 17.77 11.85 -1.41
N ASN A 71 17.17 10.71 -1.77
CA ASN A 71 16.14 10.08 -0.95
C ASN A 71 16.81 9.28 0.17
N GLU A 72 16.46 9.60 1.42
CA GLU A 72 16.92 8.88 2.61
C GLU A 72 15.79 8.04 3.21
N LEU A 73 16.15 6.91 3.82
CA LEU A 73 15.20 6.01 4.48
C LEU A 73 15.68 5.69 5.90
N ASP A 74 14.94 6.20 6.88
CA ASP A 74 15.21 5.97 8.30
C ASP A 74 14.11 5.12 8.94
N LEU A 75 14.54 4.14 9.74
CA LEU A 75 13.63 3.33 10.55
C LEU A 75 13.58 3.91 11.96
N VAL A 76 12.39 4.27 12.42
CA VAL A 76 12.17 4.72 13.80
C VAL A 76 11.28 3.71 14.51
N GLU A 77 11.75 3.17 15.63
CA GLU A 77 10.96 2.32 16.52
C GLU A 77 9.96 3.21 17.30
N GLY A 78 8.85 3.55 16.65
CA GLY A 78 7.75 4.33 17.20
C GLY A 78 6.45 3.53 17.24
N MET A 79 5.47 4.02 18.00
CA MET A 79 4.11 3.46 18.03
C MET A 79 3.14 4.54 17.55
N GLN A 80 2.50 4.30 16.41
CA GLN A 80 1.45 5.18 15.91
C GLN A 80 0.10 4.69 16.43
N PHE A 81 -0.50 5.47 17.33
CA PHE A 81 -1.87 5.26 17.75
C PHE A 81 -2.81 5.94 16.78
N ASP A 82 -3.78 5.18 16.27
CA ASP A 82 -4.86 5.67 15.41
C ASP A 82 -5.81 6.54 16.26
N ARG A 83 -5.41 7.79 16.52
CA ARG A 83 -6.23 8.79 17.23
C ARG A 83 -6.85 9.73 16.20
N GLY A 84 -8.09 9.43 15.81
CA GLY A 84 -8.98 10.41 15.21
C GLY A 84 -9.52 11.40 16.26
N TYR A 85 -9.74 12.66 15.85
CA TYR A 85 -10.48 13.66 16.63
C TYR A 85 -11.97 13.30 16.76
#